data_AF-A0A7K0YQW5-F1
#
_entry.id   AF-A0A7K0YQW5-F1
#
_cell.length_a   1.000
_cell.length_b   1.000
_cell.length_c   1.000
_cell.angle_alpha   90.00
_cell.angle_beta   90.00
_cell.angle_gamma   90.00
#
_symmetry.space_group_name_H-M   'P 1'
#
loop_
_entity.id
_entity.type
_entity.pdbx_description
1 polymer ?
#
loop_
_entity_poly.entity_id
_entity_poly.type
_entity_poly.pdbx_seq_one_letter_code
_entity_poly.pdbx_strand_id
1 'polypeptide(L)'
;MTTTAVVTESDSGLPVVAGIVPDVTGLDRVFDYLVPPSLTDVVALGSRVRMSLNGRRVGGWVVSLGSPASDLATSKLKSIDKSSGIGPDAEMLDLCRWASDRWCASRLRPFLVTASPNTVVTRASPARRTKVLAEPVSPAATSLLA
;
A
#
# COMPACT_ATOMS: atom_id res chain seq x y z
N MET A 1 14.52 -9.52 26.57
CA MET A 1 15.36 -9.92 25.41
C MET A 1 14.96 -9.04 24.24
N THR A 2 15.73 -7.99 24.00
CA THR A 2 15.42 -6.93 23.03
C THR A 2 16.14 -7.25 21.74
N THR A 3 15.41 -7.68 20.71
CA THR A 3 15.95 -7.81 19.35
C THR A 3 15.87 -6.44 18.68
N THR A 4 17.02 -5.78 18.62
CA THR A 4 17.29 -4.64 17.74
C THR A 4 17.41 -5.17 16.32
N ALA A 5 16.44 -4.85 15.46
CA ALA A 5 16.60 -5.01 14.02
C ALA A 5 17.21 -3.72 13.47
N VAL A 6 18.47 -3.83 13.08
CA VAL A 6 19.17 -2.88 12.22
C VAL A 6 18.52 -2.99 10.85
N VAL A 7 17.92 -1.91 10.34
CA VAL A 7 17.59 -1.79 8.92
C VAL A 7 18.46 -0.69 8.36
N THR A 8 19.36 -1.14 7.49
CA THR A 8 20.31 -0.46 6.63
C THR A 8 19.75 0.81 5.96
N GLU A 9 20.44 1.93 6.19
CA GLU A 9 20.54 3.02 5.22
C GLU A 9 21.23 2.51 3.95
N SER A 10 20.53 2.49 2.83
CA SER A 10 21.14 2.36 1.49
C SER A 10 20.11 2.64 0.40
N ASP A 11 20.11 3.86 -0.15
CA ASP A 11 20.49 4.14 -1.55
C ASP A 11 20.20 5.62 -1.89
N SER A 12 21.16 6.50 -1.63
CA SER A 12 21.05 7.93 -1.92
C SER A 12 21.41 8.22 -3.38
N GLY A 13 20.44 8.14 -4.29
CA GLY A 13 20.51 8.87 -5.55
C GLY A 13 19.78 8.28 -6.75
N LEU A 14 19.37 7.01 -6.72
CA LEU A 14 18.64 6.44 -7.84
C LEU A 14 17.16 6.86 -7.82
N PRO A 15 16.60 7.25 -8.98
CA PRO A 15 15.20 7.65 -9.05
C PRO A 15 14.29 6.47 -8.73
N VAL A 16 13.48 6.59 -7.67
CA VAL A 16 12.51 5.56 -7.29
C VAL A 16 11.29 5.65 -8.19
N VAL A 17 10.85 4.51 -8.71
CA VAL A 17 9.65 4.37 -9.54
C VAL A 17 8.58 3.64 -8.73
N ALA A 18 7.36 4.18 -8.79
CA ALA A 18 6.17 3.60 -8.21
C ALA A 18 5.24 3.11 -9.32
N GLY A 19 4.89 1.82 -9.29
CA GLY A 19 3.80 1.29 -10.09
C GLY A 19 2.49 1.56 -9.38
N ILE A 20 1.56 2.23 -10.05
CA ILE A 20 0.32 2.72 -9.45
C ILE A 20 -0.90 2.19 -10.19
N VAL A 21 -1.87 1.66 -9.42
CA VAL A 21 -3.22 1.37 -9.91
C VAL A 21 -4.09 2.62 -9.74
N PRO A 22 -4.62 3.20 -10.84
CA PRO A 22 -5.45 4.39 -10.77
C PRO A 22 -6.86 4.07 -10.26
N ASP A 23 -7.45 5.00 -9.52
CA ASP A 23 -8.83 4.95 -9.05
C ASP A 23 -9.80 5.39 -10.17
N VAL A 24 -9.80 4.65 -11.28
CA VAL A 24 -10.68 4.89 -12.44
C VAL A 24 -11.39 3.59 -12.80
N THR A 25 -12.71 3.65 -12.90
CA THR A 25 -13.52 2.51 -13.34
C THR A 25 -13.18 2.13 -14.78
N GLY A 26 -13.09 0.82 -15.05
CA GLY A 26 -12.81 0.30 -16.39
C GLY A 26 -11.33 0.22 -16.77
N LEU A 27 -10.44 0.87 -16.01
CA LEU A 27 -9.00 0.82 -16.22
C LEU A 27 -8.36 -0.18 -15.24
N ASP A 28 -7.68 -1.19 -15.77
CA ASP A 28 -7.00 -2.22 -14.96
C ASP A 28 -5.52 -2.37 -15.36
N ARG A 29 -4.83 -1.24 -15.43
CA ARG A 29 -3.40 -1.20 -15.76
C ARG A 29 -2.65 -0.50 -14.65
N VAL A 30 -1.49 -1.06 -14.31
CA VAL A 30 -0.50 -0.40 -13.47
C VAL A 30 0.30 0.57 -14.33
N PHE A 31 0.48 1.79 -13.84
CA PHE A 31 1.24 2.83 -14.50
C PHE A 31 2.43 3.21 -13.65
N ASP A 32 3.59 3.32 -14.28
CA ASP A 32 4.82 3.73 -13.62
C ASP A 32 4.90 5.26 -13.50
N TYR A 33 5.25 5.73 -12.32
CA TYR A 33 5.48 7.14 -12.02
C TYR A 33 6.77 7.31 -11.24
N LEU A 34 7.39 8.48 -11.37
CA LEU A 34 8.56 8.84 -10.60
C LEU A 34 8.13 9.35 -9.22
N VAL A 35 8.76 8.82 -8.17
CA VAL A 35 8.58 9.32 -6.80
C VAL A 35 9.51 10.53 -6.62
N PRO A 36 8.97 11.76 -6.46
CA PRO A 36 9.82 12.92 -6.26
C PRO A 36 10.53 12.81 -4.89
N PRO A 37 11.75 13.37 -4.74
CA PRO A 37 12.53 13.26 -3.50
C PRO A 37 11.78 13.71 -2.24
N SER A 38 10.85 14.67 -2.38
CA SER A 38 10.01 15.17 -1.28
C SER A 38 8.96 14.18 -0.79
N LEU A 39 8.69 13.11 -1.54
CA LEU A 39 7.69 12.08 -1.21
C LEU A 39 8.32 10.72 -0.89
N THR A 40 9.63 10.55 -1.06
CA THR A 40 10.33 9.26 -0.85
C THR A 40 10.10 8.69 0.55
N ASP A 41 10.13 9.52 1.59
CA ASP A 41 9.95 9.08 2.98
C ASP A 41 8.48 8.83 3.37
N VAL A 42 7.54 9.30 2.56
CA VAL A 42 6.09 9.26 2.86
C VAL A 42 5.37 8.21 2.03
N VAL A 43 5.89 7.90 0.84
CA VAL A 43 5.29 6.95 -0.10
C VAL A 43 5.87 5.57 0.13
N ALA A 44 5.04 4.70 0.71
CA ALA A 44 5.31 3.27 0.85
C ALA A 44 4.35 2.43 -0.02
N LEU A 45 4.58 1.12 -0.10
CA LEU A 45 3.65 0.19 -0.73
C LEU A 45 2.25 0.35 -0.12
N GLY A 46 1.26 0.44 -1.00
CA GLY A 46 -0.16 0.61 -0.70
C GLY A 46 -0.58 2.04 -0.34
N SER A 47 0.36 2.98 -0.27
CA SER A 47 0.05 4.40 -0.09
C SER A 47 -0.88 4.91 -1.17
N ARG A 48 -1.79 5.81 -0.77
CA ARG A 48 -2.70 6.49 -1.68
C ARG A 48 -2.03 7.76 -2.19
N VAL A 49 -2.05 7.95 -3.49
CA VAL A 49 -1.40 9.09 -4.15
C VAL A 49 -2.32 9.76 -5.15
N ARG A 50 -1.97 10.99 -5.55
CA ARG A 50 -2.61 11.75 -6.62
C ARG A 50 -1.61 11.89 -7.75
N MET A 51 -2.07 11.65 -8.97
CA MET A 51 -1.27 11.73 -10.18
C MET A 51 -2.08 12.29 -11.35
N SER A 52 -1.37 12.75 -12.38
CA SER A 52 -1.97 13.30 -13.59
C SER A 52 -2.07 12.25 -14.70
N LEU A 53 -3.27 11.71 -14.90
CA LEU A 53 -3.59 10.75 -15.95
C LEU A 53 -4.42 11.43 -17.05
N ASN A 54 -3.92 11.43 -18.29
CA ASN A 54 -4.58 12.06 -19.45
C ASN A 54 -5.10 13.49 -19.20
N GLY A 55 -4.30 14.32 -18.51
CA GLY A 55 -4.65 15.72 -18.22
C GLY A 55 -5.63 15.91 -17.06
N ARG A 56 -6.08 14.83 -16.41
CA ARG A 56 -6.93 14.87 -15.21
C ARG A 56 -6.13 14.43 -13.99
N ARG A 57 -6.44 15.03 -12.84
CA ARG A 57 -5.91 14.57 -11.55
C ARG A 57 -6.77 13.43 -11.04
N VAL A 58 -6.12 12.28 -10.80
CA VAL A 58 -6.76 11.05 -10.38
C VAL A 58 -6.09 10.57 -9.09
N GLY A 59 -6.82 9.83 -8.25
CA GLY A 59 -6.23 9.09 -7.14
C GLY A 59 -5.68 7.73 -7.58
N GLY A 60 -4.89 7.08 -6.74
CA GLY A 60 -4.49 5.70 -6.97
C GLY A 60 -3.68 5.14 -5.82
N TRP A 61 -3.29 3.88 -5.95
CA TRP A 61 -2.56 3.13 -4.94
C TRP A 61 -1.23 2.66 -5.48
N VAL A 62 -0.18 2.88 -4.72
CA VAL A 62 1.14 2.34 -5.02
C VAL A 62 1.10 0.84 -4.80
N VAL A 63 1.32 0.04 -5.84
CA VAL A 63 1.32 -1.43 -5.76
C VAL A 63 2.72 -2.01 -5.91
N SER A 64 3.67 -1.26 -6.47
CA SER A 64 5.08 -1.62 -6.53
C SER A 64 5.94 -0.38 -6.30
N LEU A 65 7.12 -0.60 -5.71
CA LEU A 65 8.17 0.39 -5.53
C LEU A 65 9.50 -0.28 -5.89
N GLY A 66 10.34 0.42 -6.63
CA GLY A 66 11.65 -0.08 -6.99
C GLY A 66 12.42 0.86 -7.90
N SER A 67 13.53 0.35 -8.43
CA SER A 67 14.33 1.06 -9.43
C SER A 67 13.62 1.05 -10.79
N PRO A 68 13.92 2.01 -11.69
CA PRO A 68 13.37 2.02 -13.02
C PRO A 68 13.77 0.73 -13.75
N ALA A 69 12.85 0.17 -14.53
CA ALA A 69 13.20 -0.91 -15.44
C ALA A 69 14.25 -0.39 -16.45
N SER A 70 15.22 -1.23 -16.81
CA SER A 70 16.37 -0.83 -17.64
C SER A 70 15.99 -0.30 -19.03
N ASP A 71 14.79 -0.59 -19.49
CA ASP A 71 14.20 -0.20 -20.77
C ASP A 71 13.36 1.10 -20.69
N LEU A 72 13.06 1.58 -19.48
CA LEU A 72 12.23 2.75 -19.24
C LEU A 72 13.08 3.99 -18.97
N ALA A 73 13.13 4.90 -19.95
CA ALA A 73 13.74 6.20 -19.76
C ALA A 73 12.96 7.01 -18.70
N THR A 74 13.59 7.24 -17.55
CA THR A 74 13.05 8.06 -16.43
C THR A 74 12.59 9.45 -16.86
N SER A 75 13.13 9.99 -17.96
CA SER A 75 12.72 11.28 -18.54
C SER A 75 11.30 11.30 -19.12
N LYS A 76 10.71 10.14 -19.42
CA LYS A 76 9.33 10.02 -19.93
C LYS A 76 8.31 9.78 -18.82
N LEU A 77 8.76 9.43 -17.62
CA LEU A 77 7.88 9.17 -16.49
C LEU A 77 7.36 10.48 -15.92
N LYS A 78 6.05 10.52 -15.67
CA LYS A 78 5.45 11.62 -14.91
C LYS A 78 5.77 11.43 -13.42
N SER A 79 5.92 12.53 -12.71
CA SER A 79 6.06 12.51 -11.26
C SER A 79 4.69 12.35 -10.57
N ILE A 80 4.72 11.83 -9.33
CA ILE A 80 3.57 11.86 -8.44
C ILE A 80 3.29 13.29 -8.00
N ASP A 81 2.02 13.72 -8.05
CA ASP A 81 1.62 15.09 -7.69
C ASP A 81 1.60 15.29 -6.18
N LYS A 82 1.03 14.33 -5.43
CA LYS A 82 0.86 14.43 -3.97
C LYS A 82 0.55 13.08 -3.31
N SER A 83 0.98 12.87 -2.07
CA SER A 83 0.47 11.79 -1.19
C SER A 83 -0.91 12.12 -0.62
N SER A 84 -1.86 11.21 -0.80
CA SER A 84 -3.26 11.30 -0.35
C SER A 84 -3.56 10.45 0.90
N GLY A 85 -2.52 10.01 1.61
CA GLY A 85 -2.62 9.27 2.86
C GLY A 85 -2.27 7.78 2.74
N ILE A 86 -2.45 7.08 3.85
CA ILE A 86 -2.21 5.66 4.02
C ILE A 86 -3.32 4.88 3.32
N GLY A 87 -2.94 3.81 2.63
CA GLY A 87 -3.86 2.81 2.10
C GLY A 87 -3.60 1.44 2.74
N PRO A 88 -3.97 0.33 2.07
CA PRO A 88 -3.63 -1.01 2.56
C PRO A 88 -2.12 -1.15 2.76
N ASP A 89 -1.68 -1.94 3.72
CA ASP A 89 -0.26 -2.30 3.84
C ASP A 89 0.11 -3.37 2.78
N ALA A 90 1.39 -3.77 2.76
CA ALA A 90 1.89 -4.75 1.80
C ALA A 90 1.18 -6.12 1.92
N GLU A 91 0.93 -6.59 3.14
CA GLU A 91 0.22 -7.86 3.37
C GLU A 91 -1.22 -7.80 2.86
N MET A 92 -1.92 -6.69 3.12
CA MET A 92 -3.27 -6.46 2.61
C MET A 92 -3.29 -6.30 1.08
N LEU A 93 -2.27 -5.68 0.48
CA LEU A 93 -2.13 -5.63 -0.97
C LEU A 93 -2.00 -7.03 -1.58
N ASP A 94 -1.18 -7.90 -0.98
CA ASP A 94 -1.01 -9.27 -1.45
C ASP A 94 -2.30 -10.09 -1.27
N LEU A 95 -3.04 -9.88 -0.17
CA LEU A 95 -4.37 -10.44 0.00
C LEU A 95 -5.35 -9.95 -1.08
N CYS A 96 -5.30 -8.66 -1.43
CA CYS A 96 -6.14 -8.09 -2.49
C CYS A 96 -5.81 -8.70 -3.85
N ARG A 97 -4.52 -8.94 -4.15
CA ARG A 97 -4.07 -9.61 -5.38
C ARG A 97 -4.55 -11.05 -5.44
N TRP A 98 -4.32 -11.80 -4.36
CA TRP A 98 -4.82 -13.17 -4.24
C TRP A 98 -6.34 -13.23 -4.43
N ALA A 99 -7.08 -12.27 -3.84
CA ALA A 99 -8.52 -12.20 -3.99
C ALA A 99 -8.93 -11.88 -5.44
N SER A 100 -8.27 -10.94 -6.12
CA SER A 100 -8.59 -10.64 -7.51
C SER A 100 -8.43 -11.85 -8.43
N ASP A 101 -7.41 -12.67 -8.18
CA ASP A 101 -7.17 -13.91 -8.92
C ASP A 101 -8.18 -14.99 -8.55
N ARG A 102 -8.43 -15.18 -7.25
CA ARG A 102 -9.32 -16.23 -6.72
C ARG A 102 -10.78 -16.08 -7.17
N TRP A 103 -11.26 -14.85 -7.30
CA TRP A 103 -12.62 -14.53 -7.72
C TRP A 103 -12.72 -14.11 -9.19
N CYS A 104 -11.67 -14.29 -9.98
CA CYS A 104 -11.63 -13.94 -11.41
C CYS A 104 -12.15 -12.53 -11.69
N ALA A 105 -11.93 -11.60 -10.76
CA ALA A 105 -12.38 -10.21 -10.93
C ALA A 105 -11.56 -9.52 -12.04
N SER A 106 -10.37 -10.05 -12.33
CA SER A 106 -9.38 -9.52 -13.28
C SER A 106 -9.15 -8.02 -13.08
N ARG A 107 -9.34 -7.53 -11.85
CA ARG A 107 -9.30 -6.11 -11.47
C ARG A 107 -8.91 -5.97 -10.01
N LEU A 108 -7.83 -5.25 -9.75
CA LEU A 108 -7.36 -5.04 -8.38
C LEU A 108 -8.12 -3.91 -7.67
N ARG A 109 -8.53 -2.88 -8.43
CA ARG A 109 -9.16 -1.65 -7.89
C ARG A 109 -10.31 -1.90 -6.89
N PRO A 110 -11.31 -2.76 -7.15
CA PRO A 110 -12.42 -2.94 -6.22
C PRO A 110 -11.98 -3.38 -4.82
N PHE A 111 -10.99 -4.27 -4.72
CA PHE A 111 -10.44 -4.71 -3.45
C PHE A 111 -9.66 -3.59 -2.75
N LEU A 112 -8.89 -2.79 -3.49
CA LEU A 112 -8.17 -1.64 -2.94
C LEU A 112 -9.12 -0.56 -2.41
N VAL A 113 -10.24 -0.32 -3.09
CA VAL A 113 -11.29 0.58 -2.61
C VAL A 113 -11.85 0.08 -1.28
N THR A 114 -12.16 -1.21 -1.17
CA THR A 114 -12.68 -1.82 0.06
C THR A 114 -11.66 -1.84 1.20
N ALA A 115 -10.39 -2.09 0.89
CA ALA A 115 -9.31 -2.16 1.87
C ALA A 115 -8.81 -0.78 2.32
N SER A 116 -9.29 0.31 1.70
CA SER A 116 -8.84 1.67 1.99
C SER A 116 -9.88 2.48 2.76
N PRO A 117 -9.46 3.38 3.66
CA PRO A 117 -10.37 4.36 4.26
C PRO A 117 -10.99 5.28 3.20
N ASN A 118 -12.28 5.62 3.34
CA ASN A 118 -12.92 6.61 2.47
C ASN A 118 -12.41 8.05 2.71
N THR A 119 -11.74 8.29 3.85
CA THR A 119 -11.14 9.57 4.21
C THR A 119 -9.62 9.56 4.04
N VAL A 120 -9.01 10.75 4.01
CA VAL A 120 -7.55 10.88 4.00
C VAL A 120 -7.03 10.64 5.42
N VAL A 121 -6.28 9.56 5.59
CA VAL A 121 -5.61 9.22 6.85
C VAL A 121 -4.11 9.36 6.64
N THR A 122 -3.47 10.36 7.26
CA THR A 122 -2.02 10.59 7.10
C THR A 122 -1.18 9.82 8.12
N ARG A 123 -1.80 9.40 9.22
CA ARG A 123 -1.16 8.64 10.28
C ARG A 123 -2.15 7.66 10.87
N ALA A 124 -1.74 6.39 10.99
CA ALA A 124 -2.53 5.41 11.72
C ALA A 124 -2.57 5.78 13.21
N SER A 125 -3.74 5.63 13.83
CA SER A 125 -3.82 5.70 15.29
C SER A 125 -2.91 4.61 15.87
N PRO A 126 -2.16 4.89 16.95
CA PRO A 126 -1.33 3.87 17.58
C PRO A 126 -2.20 2.65 17.91
N ALA A 127 -1.66 1.46 17.63
CA ALA A 127 -2.37 0.22 17.86
C ALA A 127 -2.75 0.10 19.35
N ARG A 128 -4.03 0.32 19.66
CA ARG A 128 -4.57 0.01 20.96
C ARG A 128 -4.85 -1.48 20.97
N ARG A 129 -3.84 -2.28 21.31
CA ARG A 129 -4.05 -3.70 21.59
C ARG A 129 -4.90 -3.81 22.84
N THR A 130 -6.20 -3.96 22.67
CA THR A 130 -7.06 -4.49 23.72
C THR A 130 -6.71 -5.96 23.86
N LYS A 131 -5.91 -6.31 24.87
CA LYS A 131 -5.80 -7.71 25.28
C LYS A 131 -7.13 -8.07 25.91
N VAL A 132 -8.06 -8.61 25.14
CA VAL A 132 -9.11 -9.44 25.71
C VAL A 132 -8.41 -10.76 26.06
N LEU A 133 -7.92 -10.86 27.29
CA LEU A 133 -7.66 -12.16 27.87
C LEU A 133 -9.03 -12.82 27.95
N ALA A 134 -9.30 -13.75 27.04
CA ALA A 134 -10.49 -14.57 27.13
C ALA A 134 -10.31 -15.45 28.36
N GLU A 135 -10.82 -15.01 29.50
CA GLU A 135 -10.98 -15.89 30.65
C GLU A 135 -11.94 -17.00 30.24
N PRO A 136 -11.68 -18.27 30.63
CA PRO A 136 -12.56 -19.37 30.28
C PRO A 136 -13.95 -19.11 30.88
N VAL A 137 -14.89 -18.73 30.03
CA VAL A 137 -16.28 -18.44 30.40
C VAL A 137 -17.10 -19.71 30.65
N SER A 138 -16.53 -20.89 30.44
CA SER A 138 -17.21 -22.17 30.65
C SER A 138 -16.36 -23.14 31.49
N PRO A 139 -17.00 -23.97 32.34
CA PRO A 139 -16.31 -25.01 33.11
C PRO A 139 -15.53 -25.98 32.21
N ALA A 140 -16.03 -26.27 31.00
CA ALA A 140 -15.36 -27.12 30.03
C ALA A 140 -14.07 -26.49 29.49
N ALA A 141 -14.07 -25.17 29.25
CA ALA A 141 -12.87 -24.45 28.82
C ALA A 141 -11.83 -24.40 29.95
N THR A 142 -12.27 -24.27 31.21
CA THR A 142 -11.38 -24.34 32.38
C THR A 142 -10.70 -25.72 32.49
N SER A 143 -11.45 -26.81 32.29
CA SER A 143 -10.91 -28.17 32.34
C SER A 143 -9.90 -28.49 31.24
N LEU A 144 -9.94 -27.81 30.10
CA LEU A 144 -8.99 -28.00 28.99
C LEU A 144 -7.68 -27.23 29.18
N LEU A 145 -7.64 -26.27 30.11
CA LEU A 145 -6.51 -25.39 30.36
C LEU A 145 -5.76 -25.71 31.67
N ALA A 146 -6.30 -26.62 32.49
CA ALA A 146 -5.68 -27.13 33.72
C ALA A 146 -4.69 -28.26 33.43
#